data_AF-A0A2J8MMK1-F1
#
_entry.id   AF-A0A2J8MMK1-F1
#
_cell.length_a   1.000
_cell.length_b   1.000
_cell.length_c   1.000
_cell.angle_alpha   90.00
_cell.angle_beta   90.00
_cell.angle_gamma   90.00
#
_symmetry.space_group_name_H-M   'P 1'
#
loop_
_entity.id
_entity.type
_entity.pdbx_description
1 polymer ?
#
loop_
_entity_poly.entity_id
_entity_poly.type
_entity_poly.pdbx_seq_one_letter_code
_entity_poly.pdbx_strand_id
1 'polypeptide(L)'
;VERGSPKSCFLFLGSVLCEVNWVSVLSDAWNSSPHPETRSMIVCLLFMMILLAKEVQLVDQTDSPLLSLLGQTSSLSWHLVDIVSYQSVLSYFSSHYPPSIILAKESYAELIMKLLKVSAGLSIPTDSQKHLDAVPKCQAFTHQMVQFLSTLEQNGKITLAVLEQEMSKLLDDIIVFNPPDMDSQTRHMALSSLFMEVLMMMNNATIPTAEFLRGSIRTWIGQKMHGLVVLPLLTAACQSLASVRHMAETTEACITAYFKESPLNQNSGWGPILVSLQVPELTMEEFLQECLTLGSYLTLYVYLLQCLNSEQTLRNEMKVLLILSKWLEQVYPSSVEEEAKLFLWWHQVLQLSLIQTEQNDSVLTESVIRILLLVQSRQNLVAEERLSSGILGAIGFGRKSPLSNRFRVVARSMAAFLSVQVPMEDQIRLRPGSELHLTPKAQQALNALESMASSKQYVEYQDQILQATQFIRHPGHCLQDGKSFLALLVNCLYPEVHYLDHIR
;
A
#
# COMPACT_ATOMS: atom_id res chain seq x y z
N VAL A 1 1.36 -44.62 17.32
CA VAL A 1 0.03 -44.73 17.95
C VAL A 1 -1.09 -44.77 16.90
N GLU A 2 -1.12 -43.90 15.90
CA GLU A 2 -2.20 -43.98 14.88
C GLU A 2 -2.09 -45.14 13.89
N ARG A 3 -0.88 -45.49 13.45
CA ARG A 3 -0.68 -46.61 12.55
C ARG A 3 -0.68 -47.91 13.36
N GLY A 4 -1.87 -48.46 13.58
CA GLY A 4 -2.08 -49.84 14.05
C GLY A 4 -2.39 -50.04 15.53
N SER A 5 -2.54 -48.99 16.35
CA SER A 5 -2.98 -49.16 17.75
C SER A 5 -4.53 -49.18 17.85
N PRO A 6 -5.10 -49.94 18.80
CA PRO A 6 -6.54 -49.95 19.03
C PRO A 6 -7.08 -48.56 19.39
N LYS A 7 -8.29 -48.22 18.92
CA LYS A 7 -8.99 -46.97 19.24
C LYS A 7 -9.11 -46.75 20.75
N SER A 8 -9.26 -47.82 21.53
CA SER A 8 -9.30 -47.77 23.00
C SER A 8 -8.04 -47.17 23.62
N CYS A 9 -6.86 -47.39 23.04
CA CYS A 9 -5.61 -46.79 23.52
C CYS A 9 -5.61 -45.27 23.33
N PHE A 10 -6.22 -44.79 22.24
CA PHE A 10 -6.33 -43.37 21.94
C PHE A 10 -7.27 -42.65 22.91
N LEU A 11 -8.45 -43.24 23.17
CA LEU A 11 -9.42 -42.72 24.13
C LEU A 11 -8.88 -42.75 25.56
N PHE A 12 -8.18 -43.83 25.93
CA PHE A 12 -7.50 -43.94 27.22
C PHE A 12 -6.48 -42.81 27.39
N LEU A 13 -5.64 -42.57 26.38
CA LEU A 13 -4.65 -41.50 26.42
C LEU A 13 -5.30 -40.12 26.52
N GLY A 14 -6.41 -39.88 25.82
CA GLY A 14 -7.18 -38.64 25.94
C GLY A 14 -7.76 -38.44 27.34
N SER A 15 -8.28 -39.50 27.95
CA SER A 15 -8.79 -39.47 29.32
C SER A 15 -7.68 -39.15 30.32
N VAL A 16 -6.53 -39.82 30.20
CA VAL A 16 -5.36 -39.57 31.06
C VAL A 16 -4.88 -38.12 30.89
N LEU A 17 -4.77 -37.61 29.66
CA LEU A 17 -4.31 -36.23 29.41
C LEU A 17 -5.16 -35.20 30.16
N CYS A 18 -6.47 -35.41 30.24
CA CYS A 18 -7.40 -34.47 30.89
C CYS A 18 -7.32 -34.50 32.42
N GLU A 19 -6.87 -35.61 33.02
CA GLU A 19 -6.72 -35.77 34.48
C GLU A 19 -5.36 -35.26 35.00
N VAL A 20 -4.40 -34.96 34.11
CA VAL A 20 -3.10 -34.43 34.50
C VAL A 20 -3.22 -32.98 34.98
N ASN A 21 -2.65 -32.68 36.15
CA ASN A 21 -2.49 -31.29 36.61
C ASN A 21 -1.34 -30.60 35.85
N TRP A 22 -1.65 -30.09 34.66
CA TRP A 22 -0.67 -29.43 33.79
C TRP A 22 -0.02 -28.20 34.41
N VAL A 23 -0.70 -27.50 35.31
CA VAL A 23 -0.12 -26.36 36.05
C VAL A 23 1.04 -26.83 36.92
N SER A 24 0.87 -27.95 37.63
CA SER A 24 1.94 -28.54 38.44
C SER A 24 3.07 -29.09 37.57
N VAL A 25 2.74 -29.81 36.49
CA VAL A 25 3.74 -30.43 35.59
C VAL A 25 4.58 -29.36 34.89
N LEU A 26 3.97 -28.24 34.52
CA LEU A 26 4.63 -27.15 33.80
C LEU A 26 5.05 -26.00 34.73
N SER A 27 5.07 -26.20 36.05
CA SER A 27 5.43 -25.15 37.03
C SER A 27 6.79 -24.50 36.76
N ASP A 28 7.73 -25.25 36.20
CA ASP A 28 9.05 -24.76 35.80
C ASP A 28 9.03 -23.91 34.51
N ALA A 29 7.95 -23.92 33.74
CA ALA A 29 7.82 -23.17 32.47
C ALA A 29 7.79 -21.65 32.67
N TRP A 30 7.56 -21.19 33.90
CA TRP A 30 7.58 -19.77 34.27
C TRP A 30 8.96 -19.30 34.80
N ASN A 31 9.93 -20.20 34.92
CA ASN A 31 11.30 -19.84 35.30
C ASN A 31 12.04 -19.18 34.13
N SER A 32 13.06 -18.37 34.42
CA SER A 32 13.89 -17.71 33.40
C SER A 32 14.66 -18.68 32.50
N SER A 33 14.91 -19.90 33.00
CA SER A 33 15.62 -20.96 32.29
C SER A 33 14.97 -22.31 32.57
N PRO A 34 13.83 -22.63 31.94
CA PRO A 34 13.12 -23.89 32.17
C PRO A 34 13.98 -25.09 31.75
N HIS A 35 13.85 -26.16 32.50
CA HIS A 35 14.51 -27.44 32.26
C HIS A 35 14.12 -28.02 30.87
N PRO A 36 15.04 -28.75 30.21
CA PRO A 36 14.76 -29.40 28.92
C PRO A 36 13.54 -30.32 28.94
N GLU A 37 13.28 -30.98 30.07
CA GLU A 37 12.13 -31.86 30.29
C GLU A 37 10.81 -31.06 30.23
N THR A 38 10.76 -29.88 30.84
CA THR A 38 9.60 -28.97 30.78
C THR A 38 9.30 -28.55 29.35
N ARG A 39 10.34 -28.21 28.58
CA ARG A 39 10.18 -27.86 27.16
C ARG A 39 9.63 -29.02 26.35
N SER A 40 10.20 -30.22 26.54
CA SER A 40 9.75 -31.44 25.89
C SER A 40 8.29 -31.74 26.22
N MET A 41 7.88 -31.50 27.47
CA MET A 41 6.53 -31.78 27.92
C MET A 41 5.49 -30.78 27.36
N ILE A 42 5.86 -29.51 27.16
CA ILE A 42 5.03 -28.53 26.45
C ILE A 42 4.85 -28.91 24.98
N VAL A 43 5.91 -29.33 24.31
CA VAL A 43 5.84 -29.80 22.91
C VAL A 43 4.92 -31.03 22.82
N CYS A 44 5.09 -31.99 23.72
CA CYS A 44 4.21 -33.15 23.82
C CYS A 44 2.75 -32.74 24.06
N LEU A 45 2.49 -31.81 24.97
CA LEU A 45 1.14 -31.32 25.26
C LEU A 45 0.49 -30.71 24.02
N LEU A 46 1.20 -29.81 23.31
CA LEU A 46 0.70 -29.22 22.07
C LEU A 46 0.35 -30.28 21.03
N PHE A 47 1.28 -31.22 20.79
CA PHE A 47 1.06 -32.29 19.82
C PHE A 47 -0.12 -33.18 20.23
N MET A 48 -0.21 -33.55 21.51
CA MET A 48 -1.27 -34.39 22.05
C MET A 48 -2.64 -33.74 21.95
N MET A 49 -2.74 -32.44 22.23
CA MET A 49 -3.98 -31.69 22.08
C MET A 49 -4.46 -31.68 20.63
N ILE A 50 -3.57 -31.38 19.68
CA ILE A 50 -3.90 -31.40 18.24
C ILE A 50 -4.17 -32.83 17.75
N LEU A 51 -3.48 -33.83 18.28
CA LEU A 51 -3.72 -35.23 17.95
C LEU A 51 -5.13 -35.66 18.39
N LEU A 52 -5.49 -35.42 19.65
CA LEU A 52 -6.72 -35.92 20.27
C LEU A 52 -7.97 -35.14 19.87
N ALA A 53 -7.85 -33.84 19.55
CA ALA A 53 -8.99 -32.97 19.25
C ALA A 53 -9.71 -33.30 17.92
N LYS A 54 -9.21 -34.27 17.15
CA LYS A 54 -9.92 -34.82 15.99
C LYS A 54 -10.86 -35.98 16.33
N GLU A 55 -10.72 -36.57 17.52
CA GLU A 55 -11.51 -37.73 17.90
C GLU A 55 -12.88 -37.26 18.42
N VAL A 56 -13.87 -37.46 17.58
CA VAL A 56 -15.28 -37.12 17.81
C VAL A 56 -15.77 -37.61 19.17
N GLN A 57 -15.37 -38.81 19.60
CA GLN A 57 -15.78 -39.34 20.91
C GLN A 57 -15.23 -38.59 22.11
N LEU A 58 -14.16 -37.81 21.97
CA LEU A 58 -13.63 -36.96 23.04
C LEU A 58 -14.23 -35.55 22.97
N VAL A 59 -14.52 -35.08 21.77
CA VAL A 59 -15.01 -33.72 21.50
C VAL A 59 -16.51 -33.57 21.74
N ASP A 60 -17.32 -34.55 21.30
CA ASP A 60 -18.79 -34.49 21.37
C ASP A 60 -19.34 -34.87 22.76
N GLN A 61 -18.47 -35.18 23.73
CA GLN A 61 -18.89 -35.43 25.10
C GLN A 61 -19.47 -34.15 25.69
N THR A 62 -20.62 -34.26 26.34
CA THR A 62 -21.17 -33.19 27.17
C THR A 62 -20.13 -32.81 28.23
N ASP A 63 -19.84 -31.51 28.36
CA ASP A 63 -18.76 -30.99 29.22
C ASP A 63 -17.39 -31.63 28.96
N SER A 64 -17.05 -31.84 27.67
CA SER A 64 -15.79 -32.44 27.24
C SER A 64 -14.58 -31.89 28.02
N PRO A 65 -13.91 -32.74 28.81
CA PRO A 65 -12.69 -32.35 29.54
C PRO A 65 -11.58 -31.90 28.61
N LEU A 66 -11.53 -32.46 27.40
CA LEU A 66 -10.55 -32.08 26.37
C LEU A 66 -10.81 -30.66 25.86
N LEU A 67 -12.06 -30.28 25.60
CA LEU A 67 -12.39 -28.91 25.20
C LEU A 67 -12.15 -27.91 26.33
N SER A 68 -12.42 -28.30 27.58
CA SER A 68 -12.08 -27.49 28.76
C SER A 68 -10.58 -27.24 28.86
N LEU A 69 -9.78 -28.30 28.70
CA LEU A 69 -8.31 -28.22 28.70
C LEU A 69 -7.80 -27.35 27.53
N LEU A 70 -8.34 -27.53 26.32
CA LEU A 70 -8.04 -26.66 25.17
C LEU A 70 -8.40 -25.19 25.45
N GLY A 71 -9.53 -24.92 26.10
CA GLY A 71 -9.93 -23.57 26.49
C GLY A 71 -8.95 -22.89 27.45
N GLN A 72 -8.25 -23.66 28.28
CA GLN A 72 -7.26 -23.18 29.25
C GLN A 72 -5.87 -22.95 28.65
N THR A 73 -5.63 -23.37 27.40
CA THR A 73 -4.30 -23.30 26.77
C THR A 73 -3.74 -21.90 26.57
N SER A 74 -4.58 -20.86 26.61
CA SER A 74 -4.13 -19.48 26.41
C SER A 74 -3.19 -18.97 27.50
N SER A 75 -3.10 -19.63 28.66
CA SER A 75 -2.19 -19.25 29.75
C SER A 75 -0.85 -19.98 29.72
N LEU A 76 -0.59 -20.83 28.73
CA LEU A 76 0.64 -21.63 28.67
C LEU A 76 1.78 -20.89 27.95
N SER A 77 3.01 -21.15 28.40
CA SER A 77 4.27 -20.60 27.89
C SER A 77 4.66 -21.19 26.53
N TRP A 78 3.88 -20.94 25.48
CA TRP A 78 4.12 -21.49 24.14
C TRP A 78 5.40 -20.99 23.46
N HIS A 79 6.05 -19.97 24.01
CA HIS A 79 7.39 -19.55 23.59
C HIS A 79 8.43 -20.66 23.74
N LEU A 80 8.18 -21.67 24.60
CA LEU A 80 9.07 -22.79 24.85
C LEU A 80 9.02 -23.89 23.78
N VAL A 81 8.00 -23.88 22.91
CA VAL A 81 7.97 -24.73 21.72
C VAL A 81 8.96 -24.13 20.73
N ASP A 82 9.90 -24.89 20.17
CA ASP A 82 10.78 -24.36 19.11
C ASP A 82 10.09 -24.40 17.73
N ILE A 83 10.67 -23.72 16.74
CA ILE A 83 10.14 -23.71 15.37
C ILE A 83 10.02 -25.12 14.76
N VAL A 84 10.99 -26.01 14.99
CA VAL A 84 11.01 -27.36 14.39
C VAL A 84 9.85 -28.22 14.92
N SER A 85 9.60 -28.15 16.22
CA SER A 85 8.50 -28.83 16.89
C SER A 85 7.16 -28.26 16.44
N TYR A 86 7.06 -26.92 16.32
CA TYR A 86 5.84 -26.26 15.85
C TYR A 86 5.49 -26.65 14.40
N GLN A 87 6.47 -26.68 13.51
CA GLN A 87 6.29 -27.15 12.13
C GLN A 87 5.87 -28.64 12.07
N SER A 88 6.39 -29.48 12.97
CA SER A 88 5.98 -30.88 13.08
C SER A 88 4.50 -31.01 13.47
N VAL A 89 4.03 -30.17 14.40
CA VAL A 89 2.61 -30.09 14.77
C VAL A 89 1.76 -29.60 13.59
N LEU A 90 2.19 -28.56 12.88
CA LEU A 90 1.47 -28.06 11.70
C LEU A 90 1.42 -29.10 10.57
N SER A 91 2.48 -29.85 10.34
CA SER A 91 2.51 -30.93 9.35
C SER A 91 1.52 -32.04 9.71
N TYR A 92 1.44 -32.40 10.99
CA TYR A 92 0.42 -33.33 11.48
C TYR A 92 -0.99 -32.77 11.27
N PHE A 93 -1.22 -31.51 11.65
CA PHE A 93 -2.49 -30.82 11.46
C PHE A 93 -2.91 -30.81 9.98
N SER A 94 -2.01 -30.41 9.09
CA SER A 94 -2.25 -30.35 7.65
C SER A 94 -2.63 -31.69 7.03
N SER A 95 -2.11 -32.80 7.55
CA SER A 95 -2.32 -34.14 6.98
C SER A 95 -3.54 -34.87 7.56
N HIS A 96 -4.02 -34.47 8.74
CA HIS A 96 -5.08 -35.20 9.46
C HIS A 96 -6.38 -34.41 9.63
N TYR A 97 -6.38 -33.10 9.37
CA TYR A 97 -7.58 -32.28 9.43
C TYR A 97 -8.04 -31.83 8.03
N PRO A 98 -9.36 -31.75 7.80
CA PRO A 98 -9.87 -31.20 6.54
C PRO A 98 -9.59 -29.69 6.48
N PRO A 99 -9.29 -29.13 5.29
CA PRO A 99 -9.05 -27.68 5.15
C PRO A 99 -10.18 -26.81 5.71
N SER A 100 -11.42 -27.29 5.72
CA SER A 100 -12.58 -26.55 6.26
C SER A 100 -12.50 -26.23 7.76
N ILE A 101 -11.57 -26.85 8.50
CA ILE A 101 -11.42 -26.59 9.94
C ILE A 101 -11.08 -25.13 10.25
N ILE A 102 -10.39 -24.43 9.35
CA ILE A 102 -10.00 -23.02 9.55
C ILE A 102 -11.20 -22.07 9.49
N LEU A 103 -12.31 -22.52 8.92
CA LEU A 103 -13.57 -21.75 8.93
C LEU A 103 -14.20 -21.74 10.32
N ALA A 104 -13.69 -22.56 11.25
CA ALA A 104 -14.00 -22.56 12.68
C ALA A 104 -15.51 -22.51 12.97
N LYS A 105 -16.30 -23.34 12.29
CA LYS A 105 -17.77 -23.37 12.43
C LYS A 105 -18.24 -24.10 13.70
N GLU A 106 -17.36 -24.88 14.30
CA GLU A 106 -17.63 -25.73 15.46
C GLU A 106 -16.70 -25.31 16.61
N SER A 107 -17.17 -25.43 17.85
CA SER A 107 -16.43 -24.93 19.04
C SER A 107 -15.04 -25.55 19.18
N TYR A 108 -14.88 -26.83 18.82
CA TYR A 108 -13.57 -27.48 18.89
C TYR A 108 -12.59 -26.96 17.82
N ALA A 109 -13.10 -26.62 16.64
CA ALA A 109 -12.30 -26.05 15.57
C ALA A 109 -11.81 -24.65 15.97
N GLU A 110 -12.67 -23.82 16.56
CA GLU A 110 -12.28 -22.53 17.13
C GLU A 110 -11.15 -22.66 18.16
N LEU A 111 -11.27 -23.63 19.07
CA LEU A 111 -10.26 -23.89 20.10
C LEU A 111 -8.92 -24.39 19.52
N ILE A 112 -8.95 -25.28 18.52
CA ILE A 112 -7.75 -25.73 17.80
C ILE A 112 -7.08 -24.55 17.11
N MET A 113 -7.85 -23.73 16.39
CA MET A 113 -7.32 -22.57 15.68
C MET A 113 -6.72 -21.54 16.64
N LYS A 114 -7.39 -21.29 17.77
CA LYS A 114 -6.87 -20.44 18.84
C LYS A 114 -5.57 -21.00 19.40
N LEU A 115 -5.49 -22.29 19.70
CA LEU A 115 -4.29 -22.94 20.21
C LEU A 115 -3.11 -22.80 19.26
N LEU A 116 -3.29 -23.14 17.98
CA LEU A 116 -2.24 -23.02 16.96
C LEU A 116 -1.76 -21.57 16.82
N LYS A 117 -2.70 -20.62 16.75
CA LYS A 117 -2.40 -19.19 16.64
C LYS A 117 -1.63 -18.63 17.86
N VAL A 118 -2.07 -18.95 19.07
CA VAL A 118 -1.37 -18.55 20.31
C VAL A 118 0.01 -19.20 20.37
N SER A 119 0.10 -20.47 19.95
CA SER A 119 1.39 -21.19 19.92
C SER A 119 2.38 -20.62 18.92
N ALA A 120 1.88 -20.03 17.83
CA ALA A 120 2.70 -19.33 16.85
C ALA A 120 3.28 -18.01 17.39
N GLY A 121 2.63 -17.38 18.37
CA GLY A 121 3.00 -16.06 18.87
C GLY A 121 2.24 -14.90 18.23
N LEU A 122 1.16 -15.15 17.47
CA LEU A 122 0.27 -14.11 16.90
C LEU A 122 -0.67 -13.47 17.94
N SER A 123 -0.47 -13.76 19.23
CA SER A 123 -1.26 -13.24 20.35
C SER A 123 -0.37 -12.36 21.22
N ILE A 124 -0.93 -11.29 21.79
CA ILE A 124 -0.19 -10.34 22.64
C ILE A 124 0.48 -11.13 23.77
N PRO A 125 1.83 -11.11 23.87
CA PRO A 125 2.51 -11.72 25.01
C PRO A 125 2.05 -11.00 26.28
N THR A 126 1.45 -11.73 27.22
CA THR A 126 1.19 -11.21 28.57
C THR A 126 2.49 -11.04 29.35
N ASP A 127 3.57 -11.70 28.91
CA ASP A 127 4.89 -11.64 29.53
C ASP A 127 5.93 -11.01 28.60
N SER A 128 6.80 -10.18 29.19
CA SER A 128 7.95 -9.52 28.57
C SER A 128 9.09 -10.49 28.18
N GLN A 129 8.78 -11.75 27.92
CA GLN A 129 9.77 -12.79 27.59
C GLN A 129 10.08 -12.81 26.09
N LYS A 130 11.33 -13.16 25.74
CA LYS A 130 11.83 -13.14 24.37
C LYS A 130 11.31 -14.35 23.59
N HIS A 131 10.41 -14.12 22.63
CA HIS A 131 9.99 -15.14 21.66
C HIS A 131 10.88 -15.11 20.42
N LEU A 132 12.09 -15.69 20.50
CA LEU A 132 13.06 -15.70 19.39
C LEU A 132 12.47 -16.32 18.11
N ASP A 133 11.61 -17.33 18.25
CA ASP A 133 11.00 -18.06 17.13
C ASP A 133 9.60 -17.55 16.75
N ALA A 134 9.13 -16.41 17.28
CA ALA A 134 7.77 -15.91 16.99
C ALA A 134 7.56 -15.69 15.49
N VAL A 135 8.45 -14.95 14.83
CA VAL A 135 8.34 -14.62 13.40
C VAL A 135 8.25 -15.89 12.53
N PRO A 136 9.19 -16.85 12.60
CA PRO A 136 9.12 -18.04 11.74
C PRO A 136 7.90 -18.93 12.05
N LYS A 137 7.44 -19.00 13.31
CA LYS A 137 6.22 -19.75 13.64
C LYS A 137 4.96 -19.06 13.12
N CYS A 138 4.87 -17.74 13.25
CA CYS A 138 3.77 -16.95 12.69
C CYS A 138 3.72 -17.13 11.17
N GLN A 139 4.89 -17.11 10.51
CA GLN A 139 4.98 -17.35 9.08
C GLN A 139 4.50 -18.76 8.71
N ALA A 140 4.95 -19.80 9.42
CA ALA A 140 4.50 -21.17 9.19
C ALA A 140 2.98 -21.34 9.40
N PHE A 141 2.41 -20.69 10.41
CA PHE A 141 0.97 -20.67 10.64
C PHE A 141 0.23 -20.00 9.49
N THR A 142 0.59 -18.76 9.14
CA THR A 142 -0.06 -18.00 8.06
C THR A 142 0.04 -18.75 6.73
N HIS A 143 1.20 -19.34 6.43
CA HIS A 143 1.40 -20.18 5.26
C HIS A 143 0.40 -21.34 5.21
N GLN A 144 0.25 -22.08 6.32
CA GLN A 144 -0.69 -23.19 6.42
C GLN A 144 -2.15 -22.74 6.22
N MET A 145 -2.52 -21.57 6.75
CA MET A 145 -3.85 -21.01 6.58
C MET A 145 -4.12 -20.67 5.11
N VAL A 146 -3.17 -20.02 4.45
CA VAL A 146 -3.26 -19.68 3.03
C VAL A 146 -3.38 -20.94 2.17
N GLN A 147 -2.59 -21.99 2.44
CA GLN A 147 -2.71 -23.27 1.74
C GLN A 147 -4.10 -23.88 1.86
N PHE A 148 -4.68 -23.88 3.07
CA PHE A 148 -6.03 -24.40 3.29
C PHE A 148 -7.10 -23.55 2.61
N LEU A 149 -7.00 -22.21 2.65
CA LEU A 149 -7.91 -21.31 1.94
C LEU A 149 -7.84 -21.51 0.42
N SER A 150 -6.63 -21.60 -0.15
CA SER A 150 -6.44 -21.91 -1.57
C SER A 150 -7.02 -23.27 -1.93
N THR A 151 -6.84 -24.28 -1.07
CA THR A 151 -7.43 -25.61 -1.30
C THR A 151 -8.95 -25.58 -1.27
N LEU A 152 -9.55 -24.80 -0.37
CA LEU A 152 -11.02 -24.66 -0.30
C LEU A 152 -11.56 -23.92 -1.54
N GLU A 153 -10.87 -22.89 -2.01
CA GLU A 153 -11.21 -22.11 -3.20
C GLU A 153 -11.17 -22.97 -4.46
N GLN A 154 -10.06 -23.67 -4.69
CA GLN A 154 -9.86 -24.53 -5.87
C GLN A 154 -10.88 -25.69 -5.93
N ASN A 155 -11.37 -26.14 -4.76
CA ASN A 155 -12.40 -27.18 -4.66
C ASN A 155 -13.83 -26.63 -4.64
N GLY A 156 -14.04 -25.32 -4.74
CA GLY A 156 -15.36 -24.68 -4.68
C GLY A 156 -16.08 -24.85 -3.34
N LYS A 157 -15.34 -25.06 -2.25
CA LYS A 157 -15.86 -25.32 -0.89
C LYS A 157 -15.92 -24.06 -0.01
N ILE A 158 -15.56 -22.90 -0.54
CA ILE A 158 -15.61 -21.60 0.12
C ILE A 158 -16.21 -20.57 -0.84
N THR A 159 -16.97 -19.61 -0.31
CA THR A 159 -17.50 -18.50 -1.08
C THR A 159 -16.52 -17.33 -1.08
N LEU A 160 -16.59 -16.44 -2.07
CA LEU A 160 -15.74 -15.26 -2.14
C LEU A 160 -15.84 -14.38 -0.89
N ALA A 161 -17.04 -14.17 -0.34
CA ALA A 161 -17.25 -13.37 0.86
C ALA A 161 -16.58 -13.99 2.11
N VAL A 162 -16.64 -15.32 2.27
CA VAL A 162 -15.98 -15.99 3.39
C VAL A 162 -14.45 -15.97 3.20
N LEU A 163 -13.97 -16.12 1.97
CA LEU A 163 -12.55 -16.03 1.66
C LEU A 163 -11.98 -14.63 1.96
N GLU A 164 -12.69 -13.56 1.58
CA GLU A 164 -12.34 -12.18 1.93
C GLU A 164 -12.30 -11.97 3.45
N GLN A 165 -13.28 -12.52 4.17
CA GLN A 165 -13.32 -12.43 5.63
C GLN A 165 -12.11 -13.11 6.27
N GLU A 166 -11.77 -14.33 5.86
CA GLU A 166 -10.63 -15.06 6.42
C GLU A 166 -9.29 -14.42 6.04
N MET A 167 -9.15 -13.92 4.80
CA MET A 167 -7.97 -13.15 4.39
C MET A 167 -7.83 -11.88 5.24
N SER A 168 -8.92 -11.14 5.46
CA SER A 168 -8.91 -9.92 6.29
C SER A 168 -8.51 -10.21 7.73
N LYS A 169 -8.96 -11.34 8.31
CA LYS A 169 -8.53 -11.77 9.65
C LYS A 169 -7.03 -12.03 9.71
N LEU A 170 -6.46 -12.72 8.72
CA LEU A 170 -5.01 -12.94 8.65
C LEU A 170 -4.24 -11.63 8.56
N LEU A 171 -4.73 -10.67 7.77
CA LEU A 171 -4.11 -9.36 7.65
C LEU A 171 -4.22 -8.55 8.96
N ASP A 172 -5.37 -8.59 9.64
CA ASP A 172 -5.58 -7.96 10.95
C ASP A 172 -4.64 -8.55 12.01
N ASP A 173 -4.43 -9.87 11.99
CA ASP A 173 -3.50 -10.56 12.90
C ASP A 173 -2.05 -10.09 12.71
N ILE A 174 -1.64 -9.79 11.48
CA ILE A 174 -0.29 -9.27 11.18
C ILE A 174 -0.12 -7.85 11.71
N ILE A 175 -1.15 -6.99 11.63
CA ILE A 175 -1.09 -5.63 12.19
C ILE A 175 -0.93 -5.67 13.72
N VAL A 176 -1.64 -6.58 14.38
CA VAL A 176 -1.60 -6.71 15.85
C VAL A 176 -0.29 -7.37 16.31
N PHE A 177 0.38 -8.12 15.44
CA PHE A 177 1.65 -8.76 15.75
C PHE A 177 2.76 -7.73 15.99
N ASN A 178 3.15 -7.59 17.24
CA ASN A 178 4.23 -6.69 17.66
C ASN A 178 5.28 -7.46 18.48
N PRO A 179 6.25 -8.12 17.83
CA PRO A 179 7.29 -8.84 18.53
C PRO A 179 8.18 -7.87 19.36
N PRO A 180 8.42 -8.17 20.66
CA PRO A 180 9.25 -7.33 21.51
C PRO A 180 10.71 -7.33 21.03
N ASP A 181 11.47 -6.29 21.40
CA ASP A 181 12.92 -6.19 21.23
C ASP A 181 13.46 -6.24 19.78
N MET A 182 12.63 -5.97 18.77
CA MET A 182 13.09 -5.86 17.38
C MET A 182 13.40 -4.41 16.99
N ASP A 183 14.53 -4.19 16.32
CA ASP A 183 14.81 -2.92 15.65
C ASP A 183 13.84 -2.69 14.48
N SER A 184 13.80 -1.47 13.97
CA SER A 184 12.84 -1.09 12.93
C SER A 184 13.00 -1.88 11.62
N GLN A 185 14.23 -2.22 11.23
CA GLN A 185 14.49 -2.93 9.97
C GLN A 185 14.11 -4.40 10.10
N THR A 186 14.49 -5.05 11.19
CA THR A 186 14.13 -6.46 11.41
C THR A 186 12.62 -6.61 11.57
N ARG A 187 11.93 -5.66 12.24
CA ARG A 187 10.46 -5.63 12.32
C ARG A 187 9.83 -5.47 10.93
N HIS A 188 10.36 -4.57 10.10
CA HIS A 188 9.89 -4.39 8.71
C HIS A 188 9.98 -5.69 7.91
N MET A 189 11.12 -6.37 7.96
CA MET A 189 11.32 -7.63 7.24
C MET A 189 10.41 -8.74 7.74
N ALA A 190 10.20 -8.84 9.06
CA ALA A 190 9.29 -9.82 9.66
C ALA A 190 7.83 -9.59 9.23
N LEU A 191 7.35 -8.34 9.28
CA LEU A 191 5.99 -8.04 8.82
C LEU A 191 5.85 -8.24 7.30
N SER A 192 6.88 -7.89 6.53
CA SER A 192 6.89 -8.10 5.08
C SER A 192 6.73 -9.59 4.75
N SER A 193 7.49 -10.47 5.41
CA SER A 193 7.38 -11.92 5.15
C SER A 193 6.00 -12.47 5.48
N LEU A 194 5.35 -12.01 6.56
CA LEU A 194 3.98 -12.40 6.88
C LEU A 194 2.96 -11.90 5.84
N PHE A 195 3.07 -10.65 5.39
CA PHE A 195 2.20 -10.14 4.33
C PHE A 195 2.40 -10.88 3.01
N MET A 196 3.65 -11.25 2.67
CA MET A 196 3.94 -12.05 1.48
C MET A 196 3.17 -13.38 1.51
N GLU A 197 3.16 -14.08 2.65
CA GLU A 197 2.39 -15.32 2.79
C GLU A 197 0.91 -15.11 2.46
N VAL A 198 0.28 -14.05 2.99
CA VAL A 198 -1.14 -13.76 2.69
C VAL A 198 -1.35 -13.42 1.22
N LEU A 199 -0.47 -12.60 0.63
CA LEU A 199 -0.54 -12.21 -0.78
C LEU A 199 -0.35 -13.39 -1.75
N MET A 200 0.33 -14.47 -1.33
CA MET A 200 0.41 -15.71 -2.13
C MET A 200 -0.96 -16.32 -2.43
N MET A 201 -1.99 -16.01 -1.63
CA MET A 201 -3.37 -16.41 -1.93
C MET A 201 -3.82 -15.89 -3.31
N MET A 202 -3.43 -14.68 -3.69
CA MET A 202 -3.78 -14.10 -5.00
C MET A 202 -3.09 -14.85 -6.15
N ASN A 203 -1.84 -15.27 -5.95
CA ASN A 203 -1.07 -16.00 -6.97
C ASN A 203 -1.61 -17.41 -7.22
N ASN A 204 -2.19 -18.03 -6.19
CA ASN A 204 -2.67 -19.40 -6.23
C ASN A 204 -4.18 -19.52 -6.53
N ALA A 205 -4.90 -18.39 -6.53
CA ALA A 205 -6.34 -18.34 -6.77
C ALA A 205 -6.67 -18.38 -8.27
N THR A 206 -7.90 -18.77 -8.59
CA THR A 206 -8.43 -18.60 -9.95
C THR A 206 -8.53 -17.12 -10.33
N ILE A 207 -8.47 -16.80 -11.63
CA ILE A 207 -8.50 -15.40 -12.12
C ILE A 207 -9.68 -14.59 -11.54
N PRO A 208 -10.94 -15.07 -11.54
CA PRO A 208 -12.05 -14.30 -10.99
C PRO A 208 -11.90 -14.04 -9.49
N THR A 209 -11.39 -15.02 -8.74
CA THR A 209 -11.15 -14.88 -7.32
C THR A 209 -10.02 -13.90 -7.03
N ALA A 210 -8.91 -13.96 -7.78
CA ALA A 210 -7.80 -13.03 -7.64
C ALA A 210 -8.24 -11.58 -7.90
N GLU A 211 -9.08 -11.34 -8.92
CA GLU A 211 -9.66 -10.02 -9.21
C GLU A 211 -10.59 -9.51 -8.10
N PHE A 212 -11.33 -10.41 -7.46
CA PHE A 212 -12.17 -10.08 -6.29
C PHE A 212 -11.32 -9.74 -5.06
N LEU A 213 -10.33 -10.58 -4.74
CA LEU A 213 -9.41 -10.37 -3.60
C LEU A 213 -8.60 -9.08 -3.75
N ARG A 214 -8.21 -8.73 -4.98
CA ARG A 214 -7.57 -7.45 -5.31
C ARG A 214 -8.39 -6.24 -4.83
N GLY A 215 -9.70 -6.24 -5.11
CA GLY A 215 -10.61 -5.20 -4.62
C GLY A 215 -10.75 -5.20 -3.09
N SER A 216 -10.75 -6.39 -2.50
CA SER A 216 -10.83 -6.59 -1.04
C SER A 216 -9.59 -6.04 -0.33
N ILE A 217 -8.39 -6.36 -0.82
CA ILE A 217 -7.10 -5.86 -0.29
C ILE A 217 -7.04 -4.34 -0.36
N ARG A 218 -7.39 -3.75 -1.51
CA ARG A 218 -7.40 -2.29 -1.67
C ARG A 218 -8.35 -1.62 -0.66
N THR A 219 -9.52 -2.21 -0.45
CA THR A 219 -10.51 -1.72 0.53
C THR A 219 -9.97 -1.83 1.96
N TRP A 220 -9.39 -2.98 2.30
CA TRP A 220 -8.80 -3.23 3.62
C TRP A 220 -7.64 -2.27 3.91
N ILE A 221 -6.72 -2.05 2.97
CA ILE A 221 -5.62 -1.07 3.09
C ILE A 221 -6.18 0.32 3.41
N GLY A 222 -7.17 0.77 2.64
CA GLY A 222 -7.79 2.08 2.82
C GLY A 222 -8.48 2.26 4.17
N GLN A 223 -8.91 1.18 4.83
CA GLN A 223 -9.63 1.20 6.10
C GLN A 223 -8.74 0.97 7.33
N LYS A 224 -7.67 0.18 7.20
CA LYS A 224 -6.91 -0.37 8.34
C LYS A 224 -5.47 0.09 8.42
N MET A 225 -4.89 0.55 7.31
CA MET A 225 -3.46 0.86 7.22
C MET A 225 -3.21 2.35 7.11
N HIS A 226 -2.34 2.87 7.96
CA HIS A 226 -1.91 4.27 7.95
C HIS A 226 -0.42 4.40 8.32
N GLY A 227 0.23 5.46 7.83
CA GLY A 227 1.61 5.80 8.20
C GLY A 227 2.63 4.68 7.94
N LEU A 228 3.64 4.57 8.80
CA LEU A 228 4.78 3.65 8.61
C LEU A 228 4.39 2.16 8.60
N VAL A 229 3.25 1.79 9.19
CA VAL A 229 2.81 0.38 9.29
C VAL A 229 2.43 -0.20 7.92
N VAL A 230 2.17 0.64 6.92
CA VAL A 230 1.86 0.18 5.56
C VAL A 230 3.10 -0.25 4.76
N LEU A 231 4.30 0.19 5.16
CA LEU A 231 5.53 -0.01 4.37
C LEU A 231 5.94 -1.48 4.22
N PRO A 232 5.80 -2.35 5.24
CA PRO A 232 6.05 -3.78 5.07
C PRO A 232 5.13 -4.42 4.02
N LEU A 233 3.86 -4.00 3.95
CA LEU A 233 2.93 -4.48 2.93
C LEU A 233 3.30 -3.97 1.53
N LEU A 234 3.78 -2.73 1.42
CA LEU A 234 4.33 -2.19 0.18
C LEU A 234 5.50 -3.06 -0.32
N THR A 235 6.46 -3.37 0.55
CA THR A 235 7.59 -4.26 0.21
C THR A 235 7.13 -5.66 -0.17
N ALA A 236 6.20 -6.25 0.61
CA ALA A 236 5.65 -7.56 0.32
C ALA A 236 4.99 -7.63 -1.07
N ALA A 237 4.16 -6.64 -1.40
CA ALA A 237 3.47 -6.57 -2.69
C ALA A 237 4.45 -6.56 -3.87
N CYS A 238 5.54 -5.80 -3.76
CA CYS A 238 6.59 -5.74 -4.78
C CYS A 238 7.34 -7.08 -4.96
N GLN A 239 7.46 -7.88 -3.91
CA GLN A 239 8.28 -9.09 -3.91
C GLN A 239 7.47 -10.37 -4.19
N SER A 240 6.19 -10.40 -3.86
CA SER A 240 5.39 -11.63 -3.93
C SER A 240 4.32 -11.65 -5.02
N LEU A 241 3.77 -10.51 -5.46
CA LEU A 241 2.66 -10.54 -6.41
C LEU A 241 3.13 -10.87 -7.84
N ALA A 242 2.57 -11.94 -8.42
CA ALA A 242 2.94 -12.37 -9.78
C ALA A 242 2.31 -11.51 -10.89
N SER A 243 1.17 -10.87 -10.60
CA SER A 243 0.47 -10.00 -11.55
C SER A 243 0.93 -8.54 -11.41
N VAL A 244 1.47 -7.98 -12.50
CA VAL A 244 1.88 -6.56 -12.55
C VAL A 244 0.72 -5.61 -12.23
N ARG A 245 -0.50 -5.99 -12.60
CA ARG A 245 -1.73 -5.24 -12.31
C ARG A 245 -2.06 -5.24 -10.82
N HIS A 246 -1.98 -6.40 -10.16
CA HIS A 246 -2.24 -6.53 -8.72
C HIS A 246 -1.19 -5.78 -7.91
N MET A 247 0.08 -5.89 -8.33
CA MET A 247 1.17 -5.14 -7.73
C MET A 247 0.99 -3.63 -7.87
N ALA A 248 0.68 -3.12 -9.07
CA ALA A 248 0.48 -1.69 -9.30
C ALA A 248 -0.63 -1.11 -8.43
N GLU A 249 -1.81 -1.75 -8.38
CA GLU A 249 -2.92 -1.26 -7.55
C GLU A 249 -2.64 -1.37 -6.05
N THR A 250 -1.98 -2.44 -5.61
CA THR A 250 -1.63 -2.63 -4.19
C THR A 250 -0.59 -1.62 -3.73
N THR A 251 0.46 -1.40 -4.53
CA THR A 251 1.50 -0.40 -4.23
C THR A 251 0.92 1.02 -4.19
N GLU A 252 0.07 1.39 -5.15
CA GLU A 252 -0.60 2.70 -5.17
C GLU A 252 -1.51 2.89 -3.94
N ALA A 253 -2.25 1.84 -3.55
CA ALA A 253 -3.08 1.86 -2.36
C ALA A 253 -2.24 2.03 -1.08
N CYS A 254 -1.10 1.33 -0.97
CA CYS A 254 -0.18 1.47 0.15
C CYS A 254 0.39 2.89 0.26
N ILE A 255 0.84 3.48 -0.85
CA ILE A 255 1.39 4.84 -0.86
C ILE A 255 0.30 5.87 -0.52
N THR A 256 -0.92 5.68 -1.04
CA THR A 256 -2.07 6.54 -0.68
C THR A 256 -2.38 6.45 0.81
N ALA A 257 -2.39 5.24 1.38
CA ALA A 257 -2.66 4.99 2.79
C ALA A 257 -1.57 5.56 3.72
N TYR A 258 -0.30 5.54 3.29
CA TYR A 258 0.81 6.17 4.02
C TYR A 258 0.55 7.65 4.32
N PHE A 259 0.03 8.39 3.33
CA PHE A 259 -0.25 9.83 3.43
C PHE A 259 -1.66 10.18 3.93
N LYS A 260 -2.45 9.21 4.41
CA LYS A 260 -3.84 9.45 4.81
C LYS A 260 -3.98 10.19 6.16
N GLU A 261 -3.02 10.04 7.07
CA GLU A 261 -3.04 10.69 8.38
C GLU A 261 -2.18 11.96 8.44
N SER A 262 -2.59 12.91 9.29
CA SER A 262 -1.97 14.22 9.44
C SER A 262 -0.50 14.13 9.91
N PRO A 263 0.42 14.97 9.40
CA PRO A 263 1.86 14.90 9.63
C PRO A 263 2.31 15.39 11.02
N LEU A 264 1.54 15.10 12.09
CA LEU A 264 2.00 15.33 13.47
C LEU A 264 3.26 14.50 13.81
N ASN A 265 3.56 13.49 13.01
CA ASN A 265 4.81 12.75 13.07
C ASN A 265 5.83 13.38 12.11
N GLN A 266 6.95 13.86 12.65
CA GLN A 266 8.10 14.49 11.95
C GLN A 266 8.78 13.60 10.88
N ASN A 267 8.27 12.38 10.62
CA ASN A 267 8.81 11.39 9.69
C ASN A 267 7.91 11.15 8.45
N SER A 268 7.00 12.08 8.15
CA SER A 268 6.01 11.97 7.05
C SER A 268 6.59 12.51 5.74
N GLY A 269 7.41 11.72 5.05
CA GLY A 269 8.06 12.14 3.81
C GLY A 269 8.19 11.00 2.80
N TRP A 270 8.71 11.30 1.62
CA TRP A 270 8.90 10.31 0.57
C TRP A 270 10.01 9.28 0.88
N GLY A 271 10.95 9.61 1.77
CA GLY A 271 12.12 8.78 2.12
C GLY A 271 11.79 7.31 2.44
N PRO A 272 10.93 7.02 3.44
CA PRO A 272 10.58 5.64 3.79
C PRO A 272 9.94 4.84 2.66
N ILE A 273 9.13 5.50 1.81
CA ILE A 273 8.50 4.88 0.64
C ILE A 273 9.56 4.53 -0.42
N LEU A 274 10.53 5.42 -0.66
CA LEU A 274 11.62 5.20 -1.63
C LEU A 274 12.47 3.96 -1.30
N VAL A 275 12.65 3.66 -0.02
CA VAL A 275 13.39 2.48 0.43
C VAL A 275 12.52 1.22 0.35
N SER A 276 11.21 1.35 0.53
CA SER A 276 10.28 0.22 0.65
C SER A 276 9.72 -0.25 -0.69
N LEU A 277 9.55 0.65 -1.67
CA LEU A 277 9.11 0.31 -3.03
C LEU A 277 10.24 -0.39 -3.78
N GLN A 278 9.98 -1.59 -4.29
CA GLN A 278 10.90 -2.34 -5.13
C GLN A 278 10.27 -2.56 -6.50
N VAL A 279 10.82 -1.93 -7.53
CA VAL A 279 10.33 -2.08 -8.90
C VAL A 279 10.88 -3.39 -9.48
N PRO A 280 10.05 -4.25 -10.09
CA PRO A 280 10.51 -5.52 -10.62
C PRO A 280 11.52 -5.31 -11.75
N GLU A 281 12.73 -5.84 -11.61
CA GLU A 281 13.80 -5.62 -12.59
C GLU A 281 13.49 -6.28 -13.96
N LEU A 282 12.94 -7.50 -13.93
CA LEU A 282 12.71 -8.30 -15.14
C LEU A 282 11.48 -7.85 -15.94
N THR A 283 10.50 -7.21 -15.30
CA THR A 283 9.23 -6.79 -15.90
C THR A 283 8.99 -5.28 -15.73
N MET A 284 10.06 -4.50 -15.60
CA MET A 284 9.99 -3.06 -15.30
C MET A 284 9.12 -2.29 -16.29
N GLU A 285 9.31 -2.48 -17.60
CA GLU A 285 8.57 -1.75 -18.63
C GLU A 285 7.07 -2.08 -18.59
N GLU A 286 6.73 -3.36 -18.46
CA GLU A 286 5.35 -3.84 -18.33
C GLU A 286 4.69 -3.26 -17.07
N PHE A 287 5.40 -3.25 -15.95
CA PHE A 287 4.91 -2.70 -14.69
C PHE A 287 4.64 -1.19 -14.79
N LEU A 288 5.56 -0.41 -15.37
CA LEU A 288 5.39 1.03 -15.52
C LEU A 288 4.23 1.36 -16.48
N GLN A 289 4.08 0.59 -17.55
CA GLN A 289 2.98 0.76 -18.50
C GLN A 289 1.61 0.40 -17.87
N GLU A 290 1.57 -0.65 -17.06
CA GLU A 290 0.35 -1.01 -16.32
C GLU A 290 0.03 0.07 -15.27
N CYS A 291 1.02 0.61 -14.56
CA CYS A 291 0.83 1.74 -13.63
C CYS A 291 0.24 2.97 -14.33
N LEU A 292 0.69 3.29 -15.56
CA LEU A 292 0.11 4.39 -16.35
C LEU A 292 -1.34 4.13 -16.72
N THR A 293 -1.64 2.91 -17.16
CA THR A 293 -2.98 2.47 -17.58
C THR A 293 -3.97 2.51 -16.41
N LEU A 294 -3.50 2.17 -15.21
CA LEU A 294 -4.28 2.13 -13.98
C LEU A 294 -4.38 3.48 -13.25
N GLY A 295 -3.64 4.50 -13.67
CA GLY A 295 -3.59 5.77 -12.93
C GLY A 295 -2.82 5.70 -11.60
N SER A 296 -1.85 4.79 -11.49
CA SER A 296 -0.97 4.63 -10.31
C SER A 296 0.11 5.71 -10.25
N TYR A 297 -0.33 6.98 -10.18
CA TYR A 297 0.54 8.15 -10.33
C TYR A 297 1.52 8.33 -9.18
N LEU A 298 1.18 7.89 -7.96
CA LEU A 298 2.08 7.98 -6.82
C LEU A 298 3.20 6.94 -6.94
N THR A 299 2.87 5.70 -7.33
CA THR A 299 3.87 4.66 -7.61
C THR A 299 4.87 5.10 -8.68
N LEU A 300 4.36 5.67 -9.79
CA LEU A 300 5.20 6.24 -10.85
C LEU A 300 6.06 7.41 -10.35
N TYR A 301 5.53 8.27 -9.49
CA TYR A 301 6.30 9.37 -8.92
C TYR A 301 7.45 8.87 -8.04
N VAL A 302 7.21 7.86 -7.19
CA VAL A 302 8.25 7.24 -6.37
C VAL A 302 9.35 6.64 -7.26
N TYR A 303 9.00 5.99 -8.37
CA TYR A 303 9.99 5.49 -9.33
C TYR A 303 10.87 6.62 -9.90
N LEU A 304 10.28 7.77 -10.29
CA LEU A 304 11.06 8.92 -10.78
C LEU A 304 12.04 9.42 -9.73
N LEU A 305 11.60 9.51 -8.48
CA LEU A 305 12.45 9.89 -7.36
C LEU A 305 13.57 8.87 -7.12
N GLN A 306 13.32 7.57 -7.25
CA GLN A 306 14.36 6.53 -7.20
C GLN A 306 15.38 6.72 -8.32
N CYS A 307 14.94 6.97 -9.56
CA CYS A 307 15.85 7.25 -10.67
C CYS A 307 16.76 8.45 -10.37
N LEU A 308 16.19 9.55 -9.90
CA LEU A 308 16.93 10.78 -9.57
C LEU A 308 17.92 10.58 -8.41
N ASN A 309 17.54 9.81 -7.39
CA ASN A 309 18.40 9.55 -6.23
C ASN A 309 19.52 8.54 -6.54
N SER A 310 19.30 7.62 -7.48
CA SER A 310 20.28 6.61 -7.87
C SER A 310 21.45 7.19 -8.67
N GLU A 311 21.20 8.22 -9.49
CA GLU A 311 22.21 8.87 -10.32
C GLU A 311 21.97 10.39 -10.39
N GLN A 312 22.77 11.16 -9.65
CA GLN A 312 22.69 12.62 -9.61
C GLN A 312 23.54 13.24 -10.74
N THR A 313 23.13 13.03 -11.99
CA THR A 313 23.77 13.62 -13.17
C THR A 313 22.76 14.41 -14.00
N LEU A 314 23.20 15.50 -14.62
CA LEU A 314 22.39 16.31 -15.53
C LEU A 314 21.78 15.48 -16.68
N ARG A 315 22.52 14.45 -17.13
CA ARG A 315 22.05 13.50 -18.15
C ARG A 315 20.87 12.67 -17.64
N ASN A 316 20.97 12.13 -16.42
CA ASN A 316 19.89 11.36 -15.83
C ASN A 316 18.67 12.24 -15.55
N GLU A 317 18.87 13.47 -15.05
CA GLU A 317 17.80 14.44 -14.86
C GLU A 317 17.05 14.76 -16.16
N MET A 318 17.76 14.97 -17.28
CA MET A 318 17.14 15.17 -18.58
C MET A 318 16.40 13.92 -19.08
N LYS A 319 16.96 12.73 -18.86
CA LYS A 319 16.30 11.44 -19.16
C LYS A 319 14.98 11.31 -18.38
N VAL A 320 14.99 11.61 -17.09
CA VAL A 320 13.80 11.58 -16.23
C VAL A 320 12.76 12.62 -16.70
N LEU A 321 13.20 13.83 -17.08
CA LEU A 321 12.32 14.86 -17.64
C LEU A 321 11.61 14.39 -18.93
N LEU A 322 12.34 13.70 -19.82
CA LEU A 322 11.77 13.12 -21.05
C LEU A 322 10.79 11.97 -20.78
N ILE A 323 11.09 11.12 -19.80
CA ILE A 323 10.15 10.06 -19.35
C ILE A 323 8.86 10.71 -18.85
N LEU A 324 8.99 11.71 -17.98
CA LEU A 324 7.86 12.41 -17.39
C LEU A 324 7.01 13.15 -18.43
N SER A 325 7.64 13.77 -19.43
CA SER A 325 6.90 14.40 -20.54
C SER A 325 6.09 13.38 -21.34
N LYS A 326 6.67 12.21 -21.62
CA LYS A 326 5.98 11.11 -22.32
C LYS A 326 4.79 10.56 -21.51
N TRP A 327 4.92 10.49 -20.19
CA TRP A 327 3.82 10.07 -19.31
C TRP A 327 2.70 11.10 -19.27
N LEU A 328 3.02 12.39 -19.12
CA LEU A 328 2.03 13.49 -19.11
C LEU A 328 1.21 13.57 -20.40
N GLU A 329 1.78 13.17 -21.53
CA GLU A 329 1.06 13.08 -22.81
C GLU A 329 -0.02 12.00 -22.82
N GLN A 330 0.24 10.87 -22.15
CA GLN A 330 -0.61 9.68 -22.16
C GLN A 330 -1.73 9.72 -21.12
N VAL A 331 -1.52 10.40 -19.99
CA VAL A 331 -2.45 10.30 -18.84
C VAL A 331 -3.55 11.35 -18.86
N TYR A 332 -4.74 10.95 -18.44
CA TYR A 332 -5.86 11.83 -18.09
C TYR A 332 -6.50 11.27 -16.81
N PRO A 333 -6.51 11.99 -15.67
CA PRO A 333 -7.04 11.44 -14.42
C PRO A 333 -8.51 11.06 -14.57
N SER A 334 -8.87 9.90 -14.04
CA SER A 334 -10.20 9.33 -14.21
C SER A 334 -11.19 9.80 -13.15
N SER A 335 -10.69 10.36 -12.04
CA SER A 335 -11.49 10.78 -10.89
C SER A 335 -10.86 11.94 -10.10
N VAL A 336 -11.62 12.46 -9.12
CA VAL A 336 -11.19 13.53 -8.21
C VAL A 336 -10.09 13.06 -7.24
N GLU A 337 -10.04 11.76 -6.93
CA GLU A 337 -9.01 11.18 -6.06
C GLU A 337 -7.63 11.10 -6.74
N GLU A 338 -7.60 11.12 -8.08
CA GLU A 338 -6.38 11.00 -8.87
C GLU A 338 -5.78 12.34 -9.29
N GLU A 339 -6.62 13.36 -9.47
CA GLU A 339 -6.26 14.62 -10.12
C GLU A 339 -5.06 15.31 -9.44
N ALA A 340 -5.06 15.38 -8.11
CA ALA A 340 -4.06 16.11 -7.34
C ALA A 340 -2.67 15.45 -7.37
N LYS A 341 -2.58 14.16 -7.71
CA LYS A 341 -1.32 13.43 -7.85
C LYS A 341 -0.47 14.00 -9.00
N LEU A 342 -1.10 14.57 -10.04
CA LEU A 342 -0.39 15.18 -11.16
C LEU A 342 0.41 16.43 -10.76
N PHE A 343 0.10 17.08 -9.64
CA PHE A 343 0.88 18.23 -9.18
C PHE A 343 2.32 17.85 -8.82
N LEU A 344 2.56 16.63 -8.33
CA LEU A 344 3.90 16.11 -8.10
C LEU A 344 4.70 16.05 -9.41
N TRP A 345 4.04 15.65 -10.49
CA TRP A 345 4.65 15.56 -11.82
C TRP A 345 4.89 16.96 -12.40
N TRP A 346 3.95 17.89 -12.27
CA TRP A 346 4.15 19.27 -12.73
C TRP A 346 5.27 19.97 -11.96
N HIS A 347 5.33 19.78 -10.64
CA HIS A 347 6.44 20.25 -9.81
C HIS A 347 7.78 19.69 -10.32
N GLN A 348 7.84 18.39 -10.58
CA GLN A 348 9.07 17.75 -11.03
C GLN A 348 9.48 18.21 -12.43
N VAL A 349 8.54 18.42 -13.36
CA VAL A 349 8.83 19.02 -14.67
C VAL A 349 9.43 20.41 -14.52
N LEU A 350 8.84 21.28 -13.70
CA LEU A 350 9.33 22.64 -13.46
C LEU A 350 10.74 22.62 -12.88
N GLN A 351 10.98 21.76 -11.87
CA GLN A 351 12.29 21.61 -11.25
C GLN A 351 13.35 21.16 -12.25
N LEU A 352 13.10 20.06 -12.96
CA LEU A 352 14.08 19.52 -13.90
C LEU A 352 14.30 20.47 -15.09
N SER A 353 13.24 21.14 -15.57
CA SER A 353 13.35 22.15 -16.64
C SER A 353 14.31 23.29 -16.25
N LEU A 354 14.19 23.80 -15.03
CA LEU A 354 15.07 24.85 -14.53
C LEU A 354 16.53 24.40 -14.49
N ILE A 355 16.81 23.22 -13.93
CA ILE A 355 18.16 22.65 -13.86
C ILE A 355 18.79 22.52 -15.26
N GLN A 356 18.01 22.08 -16.24
CA GLN A 356 18.49 21.94 -17.62
C GLN A 356 18.73 23.31 -18.29
N THR A 357 17.88 24.31 -18.03
CA THR A 357 18.07 25.66 -18.60
C THR A 357 19.25 26.42 -18.00
N GLU A 358 19.66 26.11 -16.77
CA GLU A 358 20.84 26.70 -16.13
C GLU A 358 22.15 26.33 -16.84
N GLN A 359 22.16 25.28 -17.67
CA GLN A 359 23.33 24.84 -18.43
C GLN A 359 23.70 25.78 -19.59
N ASN A 360 22.80 26.70 -19.98
CA ASN A 360 22.97 27.63 -21.11
C ASN A 360 23.30 26.93 -22.45
N ASP A 361 22.84 25.69 -22.62
CA ASP A 361 22.92 24.94 -23.88
C ASP A 361 21.64 25.19 -24.70
N SER A 362 21.79 25.63 -25.95
CA SER A 362 20.65 26.00 -26.81
C SER A 362 19.79 24.79 -27.21
N VAL A 363 20.39 23.61 -27.40
CA VAL A 363 19.68 22.38 -27.79
C VAL A 363 18.89 21.83 -26.61
N LEU A 364 19.48 21.85 -25.41
CA LEU A 364 18.77 21.49 -24.18
C LEU A 364 17.63 22.46 -23.90
N THR A 365 17.87 23.76 -24.08
CA THR A 365 16.84 24.80 -23.88
C THR A 365 15.66 24.61 -24.84
N GLU A 366 15.90 24.33 -26.12
CA GLU A 366 14.83 24.03 -27.09
C GLU A 366 14.02 22.80 -26.65
N SER A 367 14.69 21.75 -26.19
CA SER A 367 14.04 20.53 -25.70
C SER A 367 13.16 20.82 -24.47
N VAL A 368 13.65 21.64 -23.53
CA VAL A 368 12.89 22.08 -22.36
C VAL A 368 11.67 22.91 -22.77
N ILE A 369 11.81 23.85 -23.70
CA ILE A 369 10.69 24.66 -24.20
C ILE A 369 9.59 23.77 -24.78
N ARG A 370 9.95 22.79 -25.61
CA ARG A 370 8.99 21.81 -26.17
C ARG A 370 8.24 21.06 -25.07
N ILE A 371 8.94 20.64 -24.02
CA ILE A 371 8.33 19.93 -22.88
C ILE A 371 7.39 20.86 -22.10
N LEU A 372 7.78 22.11 -21.84
CA LEU A 372 6.92 23.08 -21.13
C LEU A 372 5.67 23.42 -21.95
N LEU A 373 5.78 23.55 -23.28
CA LEU A 373 4.64 23.76 -24.17
C LEU A 373 3.70 22.54 -24.20
N LEU A 374 4.25 21.33 -24.17
CA LEU A 374 3.46 20.09 -24.02
C LEU A 374 2.69 20.13 -22.69
N VAL A 375 3.36 20.42 -21.57
CA VAL A 375 2.71 20.52 -20.25
C VAL A 375 1.63 21.59 -20.23
N GLN A 376 1.89 22.77 -20.79
CA GLN A 376 0.90 23.83 -20.96
C GLN A 376 -0.34 23.34 -21.72
N SER A 377 -0.14 22.60 -22.81
CA SER A 377 -1.24 22.01 -23.61
C SER A 377 -2.05 21.00 -22.79
N ARG A 378 -1.37 20.11 -22.06
CA ARG A 378 -2.02 19.13 -21.17
C ARG A 378 -2.79 19.80 -20.04
N GLN A 379 -2.23 20.83 -19.42
CA GLN A 379 -2.89 21.61 -18.37
C GLN A 379 -4.16 22.29 -18.89
N ASN A 380 -4.13 22.87 -20.10
CA ASN A 380 -5.35 23.41 -20.72
C ASN A 380 -6.39 22.31 -20.96
N LEU A 381 -5.99 21.15 -21.48
CA LEU A 381 -6.90 20.04 -21.74
C LEU A 381 -7.62 19.56 -20.47
N VAL A 382 -6.88 19.39 -19.37
CA VAL A 382 -7.47 18.93 -18.10
C VAL A 382 -8.22 20.05 -17.35
N ALA A 383 -8.05 21.31 -17.77
CA ALA A 383 -8.83 22.45 -17.27
C ALA A 383 -10.20 22.60 -17.96
N GLU A 384 -10.52 21.78 -18.96
CA GLU A 384 -11.81 21.84 -19.68
C GLU A 384 -12.96 21.19 -18.89
N GLU A 385 -14.15 21.79 -18.99
CA GLU A 385 -15.35 21.31 -18.28
C GLU A 385 -15.98 20.07 -18.92
N ARG A 386 -15.71 19.87 -20.22
CA ARG A 386 -16.26 18.77 -21.00
C ARG A 386 -15.19 18.09 -21.85
N LEU A 387 -15.28 16.77 -21.88
CA LEU A 387 -14.53 15.88 -22.74
C LEU A 387 -15.18 15.89 -24.13
N SER A 388 -14.60 16.69 -25.02
CA SER A 388 -14.82 16.65 -26.47
C SER A 388 -13.84 17.58 -27.14
N SER A 389 -13.08 17.09 -28.10
CA SER A 389 -12.24 17.92 -28.96
C SER A 389 -13.12 18.73 -29.91
N GLY A 390 -12.89 20.06 -29.95
CA GLY A 390 -13.45 20.96 -30.97
C GLY A 390 -14.72 21.75 -30.57
N ILE A 391 -15.35 22.34 -31.59
CA ILE A 391 -16.45 23.33 -31.50
C ILE A 391 -17.66 22.80 -30.71
N LEU A 392 -17.93 21.49 -30.75
CA LEU A 392 -19.04 20.87 -30.03
C LEU A 392 -18.88 20.96 -28.50
N GLY A 393 -17.64 20.82 -28.00
CA GLY A 393 -17.34 20.99 -26.57
C GLY A 393 -17.52 22.43 -26.10
N ALA A 394 -17.07 23.39 -26.92
CA ALA A 394 -17.21 24.82 -26.65
C ALA A 394 -18.68 25.31 -26.66
N ILE A 395 -19.58 24.60 -27.34
CA ILE A 395 -21.03 24.87 -27.38
C ILE A 395 -21.79 24.08 -26.29
N GLY A 396 -21.08 23.33 -25.44
CA GLY A 396 -21.69 22.60 -24.32
C GLY A 396 -22.28 21.24 -24.70
N PHE A 397 -21.82 20.62 -25.78
CA PHE A 397 -22.09 19.23 -26.13
C PHE A 397 -20.82 18.40 -25.93
N GLY A 398 -20.81 17.55 -24.90
CA GLY A 398 -19.66 16.72 -24.53
C GLY A 398 -19.88 16.04 -23.19
N ARG A 399 -19.15 14.93 -22.94
CA ARG A 399 -19.20 14.21 -21.66
C ARG A 399 -18.63 15.12 -20.57
N LYS A 400 -19.31 15.26 -19.44
CA LYS A 400 -18.80 16.06 -18.31
C LYS A 400 -17.44 15.51 -17.89
N SER A 401 -16.46 16.41 -17.70
CA SER A 401 -15.15 16.02 -17.18
C SER A 401 -15.30 15.46 -15.75
N PRO A 402 -14.55 14.39 -15.40
CA PRO A 402 -14.57 13.81 -14.06
C PRO A 402 -13.82 14.65 -13.02
N LEU A 403 -13.08 15.67 -13.46
CA LEU A 403 -12.17 16.48 -12.65
C LEU A 403 -12.94 17.59 -11.91
N SER A 404 -12.45 17.94 -10.73
CA SER A 404 -13.08 18.95 -9.88
C SER A 404 -12.85 20.37 -10.40
N ASN A 405 -13.73 21.31 -10.05
CA ASN A 405 -13.54 22.72 -10.37
C ASN A 405 -12.28 23.28 -9.70
N ARG A 406 -11.96 22.81 -8.49
CA ARG A 406 -10.75 23.13 -7.73
C ARG A 406 -9.48 22.79 -8.51
N PHE A 407 -9.43 21.59 -9.10
CA PHE A 407 -8.31 21.17 -9.95
C PHE A 407 -8.19 22.02 -11.22
N ARG A 408 -9.32 22.33 -11.86
CA ARG A 408 -9.33 23.17 -13.06
C ARG A 408 -8.78 24.57 -12.79
N VAL A 409 -8.99 25.14 -11.60
CA VAL A 409 -8.38 26.41 -11.18
C VAL A 409 -6.85 26.29 -11.18
N VAL A 410 -6.28 25.24 -10.57
CA VAL A 410 -4.82 25.02 -10.57
C VAL A 410 -4.32 24.81 -12.00
N ALA A 411 -4.97 23.94 -12.78
CA ALA A 411 -4.58 23.62 -14.14
C ALA A 411 -4.59 24.86 -15.06
N ARG A 412 -5.67 25.66 -15.02
CA ARG A 412 -5.78 26.89 -15.83
C ARG A 412 -4.76 27.95 -15.39
N SER A 413 -4.52 28.07 -14.08
CA SER A 413 -3.52 28.98 -13.53
C SER A 413 -2.11 28.62 -14.00
N MET A 414 -1.73 27.35 -13.89
CA MET A 414 -0.42 26.87 -14.36
C MET A 414 -0.26 27.00 -15.87
N ALA A 415 -1.31 26.71 -16.65
CA ALA A 415 -1.28 26.88 -18.09
C ALA A 415 -1.10 28.36 -18.49
N ALA A 416 -1.81 29.28 -17.82
CA ALA A 416 -1.67 30.72 -18.05
C ALA A 416 -0.26 31.21 -17.66
N PHE A 417 0.27 30.75 -16.53
CA PHE A 417 1.64 31.03 -16.12
C PHE A 417 2.65 30.58 -17.18
N LEU A 418 2.61 29.32 -17.62
CA LEU A 418 3.51 28.81 -18.66
C LEU A 418 3.35 29.56 -19.99
N SER A 419 2.13 29.99 -20.35
CA SER A 419 1.89 30.82 -21.54
C SER A 419 2.65 32.14 -21.50
N VAL A 420 2.79 32.70 -20.30
CA VAL A 420 3.48 33.97 -20.04
C VAL A 420 4.99 33.77 -19.95
N GLN A 421 5.45 32.65 -19.38
CA GLN A 421 6.88 32.36 -19.22
C GLN A 421 7.54 31.76 -20.47
N VAL A 422 6.76 31.14 -21.36
CA VAL A 422 7.23 30.55 -22.63
C VAL A 422 6.50 31.24 -23.78
N PRO A 423 6.88 32.49 -24.12
CA PRO A 423 6.12 33.31 -25.07
C PRO A 423 6.18 32.78 -26.51
N MET A 424 7.27 32.11 -26.90
CA MET A 424 7.51 31.56 -28.24
C MET A 424 8.23 30.20 -28.17
N GLU A 425 8.27 29.48 -29.30
CA GLU A 425 8.84 28.13 -29.40
C GLU A 425 10.36 28.07 -29.18
N ASP A 426 11.02 29.23 -29.17
CA ASP A 426 12.46 29.42 -28.98
C ASP A 426 12.79 30.35 -27.80
N GLN A 427 11.79 30.80 -27.02
CA GLN A 427 11.98 31.77 -25.95
C GLN A 427 11.40 31.33 -24.61
N ILE A 428 12.17 31.58 -23.55
CA ILE A 428 11.82 31.25 -22.17
C ILE A 428 12.28 32.37 -21.24
N ARG A 429 11.40 32.81 -20.34
CA ARG A 429 11.67 33.90 -19.40
C ARG A 429 12.28 33.35 -18.11
N LEU A 430 13.62 33.35 -18.04
CA LEU A 430 14.39 32.85 -16.89
C LEU A 430 14.77 33.93 -15.88
N ARG A 431 14.52 35.21 -16.18
CA ARG A 431 14.87 36.34 -15.31
C ARG A 431 13.69 37.31 -15.17
N PRO A 432 13.58 38.01 -14.04
CA PRO A 432 12.64 39.11 -13.85
C PRO A 432 12.81 40.20 -14.92
N GLY A 433 11.71 40.83 -15.32
CA GLY A 433 11.70 41.98 -16.22
C GLY A 433 11.14 43.25 -15.55
N SER A 434 11.35 44.41 -16.19
CA SER A 434 10.70 45.66 -15.79
C SER A 434 9.26 45.75 -16.26
N GLU A 435 8.95 45.14 -17.41
CA GLU A 435 7.63 45.10 -18.02
C GLU A 435 7.28 43.68 -18.48
N LEU A 436 5.98 43.39 -18.54
CA LEU A 436 5.47 42.11 -18.98
C LEU A 436 4.89 42.24 -20.40
N HIS A 437 5.63 41.78 -21.39
CA HIS A 437 5.13 41.72 -22.78
C HIS A 437 4.33 40.44 -23.00
N LEU A 438 3.00 40.59 -23.11
CA LEU A 438 2.09 39.47 -23.31
C LEU A 438 1.87 39.20 -24.80
N THR A 439 2.13 37.97 -25.23
CA THR A 439 1.72 37.52 -26.56
C THR A 439 0.19 37.37 -26.61
N PRO A 440 -0.44 37.39 -27.81
CA PRO A 440 -1.89 37.18 -27.92
C PRO A 440 -2.36 35.88 -27.26
N LYS A 441 -1.56 34.80 -27.36
CA LYS A 441 -1.82 33.51 -26.70
C LYS A 441 -1.78 33.64 -25.18
N ALA A 442 -0.77 34.33 -24.63
CA ALA A 442 -0.64 34.56 -23.19
C ALA A 442 -1.78 35.43 -22.66
N GLN A 443 -2.16 36.49 -23.39
CA GLN A 443 -3.29 37.34 -23.04
C GLN A 443 -4.61 36.56 -23.06
N GLN A 444 -4.81 35.69 -24.05
CA GLN A 444 -5.99 34.83 -24.11
C GLN A 444 -6.06 33.87 -22.91
N ALA A 445 -4.94 33.25 -22.53
CA ALA A 445 -4.89 32.34 -21.38
C ALA A 445 -5.20 33.07 -20.06
N LEU A 446 -4.67 34.28 -19.88
CA LEU A 446 -4.99 35.14 -18.72
C LEU A 446 -6.45 35.55 -18.69
N ASN A 447 -7.00 36.01 -19.82
CA ASN A 447 -8.42 36.37 -19.90
C ASN A 447 -9.33 35.17 -19.59
N ALA A 448 -8.95 33.97 -20.03
CA ALA A 448 -9.68 32.75 -19.72
C ALA A 448 -9.67 32.46 -18.20
N LEU A 449 -8.52 32.56 -17.54
CA LEU A 449 -8.42 32.42 -16.08
C LEU A 449 -9.27 33.47 -15.35
N GLU A 450 -9.16 34.74 -15.73
CA GLU A 450 -9.92 35.84 -15.12
C GLU A 450 -11.43 35.64 -15.27
N SER A 451 -11.88 35.14 -16.42
CA SER A 451 -13.29 34.88 -16.68
C SER A 451 -13.87 33.81 -15.74
N MET A 452 -13.05 32.88 -15.24
CA MET A 452 -13.50 31.86 -14.29
C MET A 452 -14.07 32.49 -13.01
N ALA A 453 -13.48 33.60 -12.53
CA ALA A 453 -13.96 34.29 -11.34
C ALA A 453 -15.40 34.82 -11.48
N SER A 454 -15.84 35.11 -12.71
CA SER A 454 -17.22 35.57 -13.00
C SER A 454 -18.23 34.42 -13.15
N SER A 455 -17.76 33.18 -13.24
CA SER A 455 -18.63 32.00 -13.42
C SER A 455 -19.13 31.47 -12.08
N LYS A 456 -20.42 31.14 -12.03
CA LYS A 456 -21.08 30.56 -10.83
C LYS A 456 -20.40 29.27 -10.35
N GLN A 457 -19.71 28.55 -11.23
CA GLN A 457 -19.04 27.30 -10.91
C GLN A 457 -17.78 27.45 -10.05
N TYR A 458 -17.18 28.66 -10.01
CA TYR A 458 -15.91 28.92 -9.34
C TYR A 458 -16.01 30.02 -8.27
N VAL A 459 -17.23 30.30 -7.79
CA VAL A 459 -17.48 31.34 -6.77
C VAL A 459 -16.65 31.08 -5.50
N GLU A 460 -16.50 29.83 -5.11
CA GLU A 460 -15.70 29.42 -3.93
C GLU A 460 -14.18 29.59 -4.12
N TYR A 461 -13.72 29.85 -5.35
CA TYR A 461 -12.31 29.94 -5.70
C TYR A 461 -11.90 31.33 -6.20
N GLN A 462 -12.75 32.35 -6.06
CA GLN A 462 -12.51 33.69 -6.58
C GLN A 462 -11.22 34.32 -6.04
N ASP A 463 -10.94 34.15 -4.75
CA ASP A 463 -9.74 34.70 -4.12
C ASP A 463 -8.47 34.03 -4.67
N GLN A 464 -8.51 32.71 -4.89
CA GLN A 464 -7.38 31.97 -5.44
C GLN A 464 -7.15 32.31 -6.92
N ILE A 465 -8.22 32.48 -7.72
CA ILE A 465 -8.13 32.98 -9.10
C ILE A 465 -7.57 34.42 -9.13
N LEU A 466 -8.07 35.25 -8.20
CA LEU A 466 -7.51 36.50 -7.68
C LEU A 466 -5.99 36.52 -7.66
N GLN A 467 -5.49 35.79 -6.68
CA GLN A 467 -4.09 35.68 -6.33
C GLN A 467 -3.26 35.12 -7.48
N ALA A 468 -3.79 34.11 -8.20
CA ALA A 468 -3.13 33.52 -9.35
C ALA A 468 -2.91 34.53 -10.49
N THR A 469 -3.94 35.30 -10.81
CA THR A 469 -3.88 36.33 -11.84
C THR A 469 -2.88 37.42 -11.49
N GLN A 470 -2.88 37.89 -10.23
CA GLN A 470 -1.93 38.90 -9.76
C GLN A 470 -0.49 38.37 -9.81
N PHE A 471 -0.28 37.13 -9.41
CA PHE A 471 1.03 36.47 -9.47
C PHE A 471 1.57 36.42 -10.91
N ILE A 472 0.75 35.97 -11.87
CA ILE A 472 1.16 35.82 -13.26
C ILE A 472 1.43 37.17 -13.94
N ARG A 473 0.65 38.20 -13.62
CA ARG A 473 0.79 39.56 -14.19
C ARG A 473 2.01 40.32 -13.64
N HIS A 474 2.61 39.86 -12.54
CA HIS A 474 3.76 40.54 -11.95
C HIS A 474 5.03 40.36 -12.80
N PRO A 475 5.64 41.43 -13.36
CA PRO A 475 6.79 41.33 -14.26
C PRO A 475 8.05 40.80 -13.57
N GLY A 476 8.10 40.92 -12.23
CA GLY A 476 9.18 40.38 -11.41
C GLY A 476 9.19 38.85 -11.29
N HIS A 477 8.07 38.17 -11.57
CA HIS A 477 8.06 36.71 -11.59
C HIS A 477 8.52 36.18 -12.95
N CYS A 478 9.24 35.07 -12.95
CA CYS A 478 9.75 34.37 -14.13
C CYS A 478 9.53 32.86 -13.97
N LEU A 479 10.06 32.03 -14.86
CA LEU A 479 9.91 30.57 -14.75
C LEU A 479 10.45 30.00 -13.42
N GLN A 480 11.46 30.63 -12.82
CA GLN A 480 12.03 30.21 -11.52
C GLN A 480 10.99 30.19 -10.41
N ASP A 481 10.00 31.08 -10.49
CA ASP A 481 8.91 31.20 -9.53
C ASP A 481 7.79 30.18 -9.75
N GLY A 482 7.87 29.35 -10.80
CA GLY A 482 6.82 28.38 -11.15
C GLY A 482 6.57 27.34 -10.07
N LYS A 483 7.61 26.88 -9.37
CA LYS A 483 7.45 25.94 -8.25
C LYS A 483 6.74 26.60 -7.06
N SER A 484 7.17 27.80 -6.69
CA SER A 484 6.54 28.61 -5.62
C SER A 484 5.08 28.94 -5.97
N PHE A 485 4.79 29.16 -7.25
CA PHE A 485 3.43 29.40 -7.73
C PHE A 485 2.54 28.16 -7.57
N LEU A 486 3.03 26.99 -7.98
CA LEU A 486 2.32 25.73 -7.78
C LEU A 486 2.12 25.44 -6.29
N ALA A 487 3.13 25.68 -5.45
CA ALA A 487 3.06 25.55 -4.00
C ALA A 487 1.96 26.45 -3.41
N LEU A 488 1.90 27.72 -3.82
CA LEU A 488 0.85 28.66 -3.40
C LEU A 488 -0.55 28.13 -3.75
N LEU A 489 -0.73 27.64 -4.97
CA LEU A 489 -2.01 27.08 -5.42
C LEU A 489 -2.39 25.84 -4.61
N VAL A 490 -1.46 24.89 -4.45
CA VAL A 490 -1.67 23.65 -3.70
C VAL A 490 -1.92 23.90 -2.21
N ASN A 491 -1.26 24.89 -1.61
CA ASN A 491 -1.47 25.26 -0.20
C ASN A 491 -2.88 25.79 0.04
N CYS A 492 -3.41 26.59 -0.89
CA CYS A 492 -4.74 27.15 -0.76
C CYS A 492 -5.83 26.15 -1.17
N LEU A 493 -5.55 25.34 -2.21
CA LEU A 493 -6.53 24.50 -2.88
C LEU A 493 -6.35 23.02 -2.61
N TYR A 494 -5.41 22.54 -1.80
CA TYR A 494 -5.30 21.12 -1.40
C TYR A 494 -4.57 20.97 -0.05
N PRO A 495 -4.90 21.76 1.02
CA PRO A 495 -4.23 21.66 2.32
C PRO A 495 -4.37 20.28 2.97
N GLU A 496 -5.44 19.54 2.68
CA GLU A 496 -5.71 18.20 3.22
C GLU A 496 -4.95 17.06 2.53
N VAL A 497 -4.22 17.33 1.44
CA VAL A 497 -3.53 16.31 0.66
C VAL A 497 -2.05 16.20 1.04
N HIS A 498 -1.72 15.28 1.95
CA HIS A 498 -0.41 15.23 2.59
C HIS A 498 0.75 14.71 1.71
N TYR A 499 0.48 13.94 0.65
CA TYR A 499 1.55 13.59 -0.29
C TYR A 499 2.12 14.81 -1.03
N LEU A 500 1.39 15.94 -1.04
CA LEU A 500 1.85 17.19 -1.62
C LEU A 500 2.67 18.06 -0.66
N ASP A 501 2.87 17.63 0.59
CA ASP A 501 3.60 18.40 1.61
C ASP A 501 5.02 18.77 1.16
N HIS A 502 5.66 17.96 0.30
CA HIS A 502 6.98 18.26 -0.28
C HIS A 502 7.00 19.43 -1.29
N ILE A 503 5.84 19.78 -1.87
CA ILE A 503 5.73 20.95 -2.76
C ILE A 503 5.62 22.25 -1.95
N ARG A 504 5.15 22.16 -0.70
CA ARG A 504 4.87 23.30 0.19
C ARG A 504 6.15 23.84 0.82
#